data_AF-A0A3N4JGP5-F1
#
_entry.id   AF-A0A3N4JGP5-F1
#
_cell.length_a   1.000
_cell.length_b   1.000
_cell.length_c   1.000
_cell.angle_alpha   90.00
_cell.angle_beta   90.00
_cell.angle_gamma   90.00
#
_symmetry.space_group_name_H-M   'P 1'
#
loop_
_entity.id
_entity.type
_entity.pdbx_description
1 polymer ?
#
loop_
_entity_poly.entity_id
_entity_poly.type
_entity_poly.pdbx_seq_one_letter_code
_entity_poly.pdbx_strand_id
1 'polypeptide(L)'
;MDTPQSFRYLIPLLPENLPLFIPDRDSDGGVWDMGIPGYGESTKDSSPVDIEAHSKMSIGSDILEALAKTLGPPKDGQEKQPITVLIGHDRGARIAQRLTVHADASPKFEILATALLDIVPTIVQYQSFANPKNSVGFFHWPFLAAPYLVLENMISALGGDKFIESLITAWSLTSCADYRAGALIGAPQDEEDQRNGRKIEVPVLVLYSEKYLGCRKGSLMVGGIGNDAGHFFLEEEPEIVAGHVNKWLKESVGLSLYLVLHWRAMGIRLSSGV
;
A
#
# COMPACT_ATOMS: atom_id res chain seq x y z
N MET A 1 7.34 -24.82 4.39
CA MET A 1 8.51 -23.96 4.61
C MET A 1 7.94 -22.58 4.83
N ASP A 2 8.21 -21.98 5.99
CA ASP A 2 7.69 -20.67 6.37
C ASP A 2 8.28 -19.59 5.46
N THR A 3 7.48 -19.09 4.52
CA THR A 3 7.83 -17.92 3.69
C THR A 3 7.52 -16.60 4.44
N PRO A 4 8.33 -15.54 4.23
CA PRO A 4 8.49 -14.43 5.17
C PRO A 4 7.32 -13.43 5.19
N GLN A 5 7.24 -12.67 6.29
CA GLN A 5 6.17 -11.73 6.64
C GLN A 5 6.69 -10.28 6.59
N SER A 6 6.06 -9.44 5.77
CA SER A 6 6.63 -8.20 5.23
C SER A 6 6.89 -7.04 6.18
N PHE A 7 6.28 -7.05 7.36
CA PHE A 7 6.49 -6.02 8.39
C PHE A 7 6.96 -6.58 9.73
N ARG A 8 7.14 -7.91 9.86
CA ARG A 8 7.61 -8.54 11.10
C ARG A 8 8.98 -8.02 11.53
N TYR A 9 9.82 -7.66 10.57
CA TYR A 9 11.17 -7.18 10.85
C TYR A 9 11.25 -5.66 10.98
N LEU A 10 10.40 -4.91 10.26
CA LEU A 10 10.40 -3.45 10.34
C LEU A 10 9.73 -2.93 11.62
N ILE A 11 8.56 -3.47 12.00
CA ILE A 11 7.78 -2.96 13.15
C ILE A 11 8.59 -2.97 14.45
N PRO A 12 9.31 -4.06 14.82
CA PRO A 12 10.13 -4.08 16.03
C PRO A 12 11.30 -3.10 16.03
N LEU A 13 11.68 -2.57 14.86
CA LEU A 13 12.76 -1.59 14.70
C LEU A 13 12.26 -0.14 14.72
N LEU A 14 10.94 0.07 14.74
CA LEU A 14 10.34 1.37 15.01
C LEU A 14 10.41 1.68 16.53
N PRO A 15 10.32 2.96 16.95
CA PRO A 15 10.41 3.31 18.36
C PRO A 15 9.35 2.57 19.20
N GLU A 16 9.75 1.99 20.35
CA GLU A 16 8.86 1.13 21.16
C GLU A 16 7.64 1.87 21.73
N ASN A 17 7.73 3.18 21.92
CA ASN A 17 6.67 4.04 22.44
C ASN A 17 5.79 4.65 21.35
N LEU A 18 5.95 4.22 20.10
CA LEU A 18 5.21 4.73 18.95
C LEU A 18 3.80 4.12 18.94
N PRO A 19 2.73 4.91 19.10
CA PRO A 19 1.39 4.35 18.98
C PRO A 19 1.14 4.09 17.50
N LEU A 20 0.96 2.81 17.16
CA LEU A 20 0.79 2.31 15.80
C LEU A 20 -0.65 1.83 15.61
N PHE A 21 -1.32 2.38 14.61
CA PHE A 21 -2.46 1.68 14.04
C PHE A 21 -1.98 0.91 12.82
N ILE A 22 -2.13 -0.40 12.91
CA ILE A 22 -2.01 -1.30 11.80
C ILE A 22 -3.43 -1.87 11.68
N PRO A 23 -4.11 -1.79 10.52
CA PRO A 23 -5.42 -2.40 10.31
C PRO A 23 -5.47 -3.93 10.57
N ASP A 24 -4.32 -4.51 10.97
CA ASP A 24 -3.94 -5.91 11.05
C ASP A 24 -3.38 -6.27 12.44
N ARG A 25 -4.12 -6.01 13.54
CA ARG A 25 -3.70 -6.50 14.85
C ARG A 25 -4.64 -7.58 15.33
N ASP A 26 -4.16 -8.82 15.36
CA ASP A 26 -4.86 -9.93 15.99
C ASP A 26 -4.76 -9.86 17.53
N SER A 27 -5.78 -10.39 18.22
CA SER A 27 -5.96 -10.27 19.66
C SER A 27 -5.01 -11.16 20.49
N ASP A 28 -4.36 -12.14 19.86
CA ASP A 28 -3.66 -13.22 20.58
C ASP A 28 -2.13 -13.26 20.38
N GLY A 29 -1.54 -12.17 19.87
CA GLY A 29 -0.08 -11.92 19.95
C GLY A 29 0.82 -12.90 19.18
N GLY A 30 0.28 -13.73 18.29
CA GLY A 30 1.03 -14.81 17.63
C GLY A 30 1.09 -14.76 16.11
N VAL A 31 0.08 -14.20 15.42
CA VAL A 31 0.01 -14.23 13.95
C VAL A 31 -0.59 -12.90 13.45
N TRP A 32 0.14 -12.24 12.55
CA TRP A 32 -0.28 -11.00 11.86
C TRP A 32 -0.86 -11.42 10.51
N ASP A 33 -2.18 -11.39 10.36
CA ASP A 33 -2.84 -11.91 9.16
C ASP A 33 -4.14 -11.19 8.80
N MET A 34 -4.07 -9.91 8.38
CA MET A 34 -5.21 -9.15 7.84
C MET A 34 -4.78 -7.92 7.02
N GLY A 35 -4.84 -7.99 5.68
CA GLY A 35 -4.43 -6.89 4.79
C GLY A 35 -5.39 -5.70 4.73
N ILE A 36 -5.17 -4.78 3.77
CA ILE A 36 -6.19 -3.80 3.36
C ILE A 36 -7.50 -4.50 2.91
N PRO A 37 -8.68 -3.86 2.99
CA PRO A 37 -9.95 -4.48 2.59
C PRO A 37 -9.87 -5.22 1.23
N GLY A 38 -10.25 -6.50 1.22
CA GLY A 38 -10.11 -7.39 0.05
C GLY A 38 -8.82 -8.22 -0.01
N TYR A 39 -7.98 -8.15 1.04
CA TYR A 39 -6.72 -8.90 1.17
C TYR A 39 -6.58 -9.52 2.57
N GLY A 40 -5.86 -10.65 2.68
CA GLY A 40 -5.82 -11.42 3.94
C GLY A 40 -7.23 -11.85 4.33
N GLU A 41 -7.58 -11.81 5.62
CA GLU A 41 -8.98 -12.00 6.02
C GLU A 41 -9.79 -10.69 6.06
N SER A 42 -9.20 -9.54 5.74
CA SER A 42 -9.93 -8.27 5.72
C SER A 42 -10.98 -8.30 4.62
N THR A 43 -12.23 -8.25 5.03
CA THR A 43 -13.35 -8.29 4.11
C THR A 43 -13.68 -6.90 3.60
N LYS A 44 -14.24 -6.86 2.39
CA LYS A 44 -14.94 -5.70 1.88
C LYS A 44 -16.35 -6.14 1.47
N ASP A 45 -17.35 -5.49 2.03
CA ASP A 45 -18.75 -5.77 1.72
C ASP A 45 -19.15 -5.09 0.39
N SER A 46 -18.52 -5.54 -0.69
CA SER A 46 -18.78 -5.07 -2.05
C SER A 46 -18.49 -6.16 -3.06
N SER A 47 -19.12 -6.06 -4.23
CA SER A 47 -18.85 -7.00 -5.32
C SER A 47 -17.38 -6.89 -5.79
N PRO A 48 -16.71 -8.01 -6.14
CA PRO A 48 -15.36 -7.96 -6.69
C PRO A 48 -15.30 -7.33 -8.10
N VAL A 49 -16.44 -7.14 -8.76
CA VAL A 49 -16.51 -6.42 -10.04
C VAL A 49 -16.84 -4.94 -9.89
N ASP A 50 -17.13 -4.47 -8.66
CA ASP A 50 -17.39 -3.06 -8.38
C ASP A 50 -16.06 -2.29 -8.26
N ILE A 51 -15.57 -1.81 -9.40
CA ILE A 51 -14.27 -1.13 -9.48
C ILE A 51 -14.20 0.17 -8.66
N GLU A 52 -15.33 0.82 -8.39
CA GLU A 52 -15.37 2.06 -7.58
C GLU A 52 -15.20 1.75 -6.10
N ALA A 53 -15.84 0.68 -5.63
CA ALA A 53 -15.66 0.17 -4.28
C ALA A 53 -14.19 -0.25 -4.04
N HIS A 54 -13.49 -0.77 -5.04
CA HIS A 54 -12.07 -1.15 -4.93
C HIS A 54 -11.09 -0.01 -5.28
N SER A 55 -11.58 1.21 -5.46
CA SER A 55 -10.72 2.39 -5.67
C SER A 55 -9.86 2.69 -4.43
N LYS A 56 -8.69 3.31 -4.65
CA LYS A 56 -7.76 3.65 -3.54
C LYS A 56 -8.41 4.59 -2.52
N MET A 57 -9.31 5.46 -2.97
CA MET A 57 -10.07 6.36 -2.10
C MET A 57 -11.09 5.60 -1.26
N SER A 58 -11.86 4.67 -1.84
CA SER A 58 -12.82 3.87 -1.09
C SER A 58 -12.12 3.00 -0.05
N ILE A 59 -11.07 2.27 -0.44
CA ILE A 59 -10.29 1.44 0.49
C ILE A 59 -9.64 2.29 1.60
N GLY A 60 -9.08 3.45 1.25
CA GLY A 60 -8.53 4.38 2.24
C GLY A 60 -9.58 4.90 3.21
N SER A 61 -10.79 5.19 2.73
CA SER A 61 -11.91 5.66 3.58
C SER A 61 -12.35 4.59 4.56
N ASP A 62 -12.41 3.32 4.14
CA ASP A 62 -12.74 2.19 5.02
C ASP A 62 -11.72 2.05 6.16
N ILE A 63 -10.42 2.23 5.85
CA ILE A 63 -9.35 2.15 6.85
C ILE A 63 -9.43 3.31 7.84
N LEU A 64 -9.66 4.54 7.36
CA LEU A 64 -9.85 5.70 8.23
C LEU A 64 -11.09 5.55 9.11
N GLU A 65 -12.17 4.95 8.60
CA GLU A 65 -13.36 4.66 9.39
C GLU A 65 -13.09 3.64 10.50
N ALA A 66 -12.34 2.58 10.20
CA ALA A 66 -11.91 1.59 11.19
C ALA A 66 -11.02 2.22 12.28
N LEU A 67 -10.09 3.11 11.87
CA LEU A 67 -9.28 3.89 12.80
C LEU A 67 -10.15 4.78 13.70
N ALA A 68 -11.11 5.50 13.14
CA ALA A 68 -12.01 6.38 13.89
C ALA A 68 -12.80 5.61 14.95
N LYS A 69 -13.31 4.43 14.60
CA LYS A 69 -14.01 3.55 15.55
C LYS A 69 -13.10 3.09 16.69
N THR A 70 -11.82 2.87 16.40
CA THR A 70 -10.84 2.40 17.39
C THR A 70 -10.42 3.52 18.36
N LEU A 71 -10.22 4.73 17.84
CA LEU A 71 -9.79 5.88 18.65
C LEU A 71 -10.94 6.55 19.41
N GLY A 72 -12.18 6.41 18.92
CA GLY A 72 -13.33 7.14 19.41
C GLY A 72 -13.39 8.57 18.84
N PRO A 73 -14.29 9.43 19.35
CA PRO A 73 -14.41 10.82 18.90
C PRO A 73 -13.14 11.64 19.22
N PRO A 74 -12.87 12.73 18.47
CA PRO A 74 -11.76 13.63 18.79
C PRO A 74 -11.83 14.10 20.25
N LYS A 75 -10.68 14.14 20.92
CA LYS A 75 -10.57 14.72 22.26
C LYS A 75 -10.58 16.25 22.18
N ASP A 76 -11.07 16.90 23.24
CA ASP A 76 -10.91 18.33 23.47
C ASP A 76 -11.42 19.28 22.37
N GLY A 77 -12.64 19.06 21.88
CA GLY A 77 -13.34 20.02 21.01
C GLY A 77 -12.72 20.23 19.62
N GLN A 78 -11.75 19.40 19.23
CA GLN A 78 -11.19 19.40 17.88
C GLN A 78 -12.21 18.87 16.86
N GLU A 79 -12.28 19.50 15.69
CA GLU A 79 -13.13 19.02 14.58
C GLU A 79 -12.54 17.75 13.92
N LYS A 80 -11.22 17.56 13.97
CA LYS A 80 -10.48 16.45 13.35
C LYS A 80 -9.49 15.81 14.32
N GLN A 81 -9.24 14.52 14.18
CA GLN A 81 -8.13 13.83 14.87
C GLN A 81 -6.87 13.86 14.01
N PRO A 82 -5.69 14.15 14.57
CA PRO A 82 -4.46 14.09 13.79
C PRO A 82 -4.04 12.63 13.55
N ILE A 83 -3.72 12.33 12.29
CA ILE A 83 -2.92 11.19 11.86
C ILE A 83 -1.52 11.73 11.60
N THR A 84 -0.55 11.31 12.41
CA THR A 84 0.81 11.86 12.35
C THR A 84 1.51 11.44 11.07
N VAL A 85 1.35 10.18 10.66
CA VAL A 85 1.97 9.68 9.43
C VAL A 85 1.14 8.58 8.81
N LEU A 86 1.04 8.58 7.48
CA LEU A 86 0.67 7.42 6.69
C LEU A 86 1.92 6.73 6.13
N ILE A 87 2.22 5.50 6.51
CA ILE A 87 3.33 4.73 5.90
C ILE A 87 2.74 3.63 5.04
N GLY A 88 3.04 3.63 3.74
CA GLY A 88 2.51 2.62 2.82
C GLY A 88 3.56 1.95 1.96
N HIS A 89 3.44 0.63 1.76
CA HIS A 89 4.19 -0.14 0.74
C HIS A 89 3.25 -0.66 -0.34
N ASP A 90 3.73 -0.69 -1.59
CA ASP A 90 3.02 -1.21 -2.75
C ASP A 90 1.56 -0.70 -2.86
N ARG A 91 0.53 -1.55 -2.68
CA ARG A 91 -0.88 -1.10 -2.71
C ARG A 91 -1.21 -0.13 -1.57
N GLY A 92 -0.65 -0.36 -0.38
CA GLY A 92 -0.76 0.52 0.78
C GLY A 92 -0.16 1.92 0.50
N ALA A 93 0.94 1.98 -0.25
CA ALA A 93 1.54 3.24 -0.67
C ALA A 93 0.62 4.02 -1.63
N ARG A 94 -0.11 3.34 -2.52
CA ARG A 94 -1.08 3.99 -3.43
C ARG A 94 -2.29 4.54 -2.69
N ILE A 95 -2.74 3.85 -1.65
CA ILE A 95 -3.79 4.34 -0.75
C ILE A 95 -3.29 5.56 0.02
N ALA A 96 -2.10 5.48 0.63
CA ALA A 96 -1.48 6.59 1.34
C ALA A 96 -1.33 7.83 0.44
N GLN A 97 -0.84 7.64 -0.79
CA GLN A 97 -0.74 8.69 -1.80
C GLN A 97 -2.12 9.34 -2.06
N ARG A 98 -3.15 8.53 -2.36
CA ARG A 98 -4.50 9.03 -2.68
C ARG A 98 -5.12 9.81 -1.53
N LEU A 99 -5.05 9.26 -0.31
CA LEU A 99 -5.54 9.92 0.91
C LEU A 99 -4.82 11.25 1.15
N THR A 100 -3.50 11.29 0.92
CA THR A 100 -2.70 12.49 1.17
C THR A 100 -2.97 13.59 0.13
N VAL A 101 -3.13 13.24 -1.15
CA VAL A 101 -3.50 14.21 -2.21
C VAL A 101 -4.91 14.79 -1.98
N HIS A 102 -5.79 14.02 -1.34
CA HIS A 102 -7.17 14.42 -1.02
C HIS A 102 -7.37 14.62 0.49
N ALA A 103 -6.34 15.05 1.22
CA ALA A 103 -6.38 15.19 2.68
C ALA A 103 -7.50 16.12 3.15
N ASP A 104 -7.78 17.18 2.39
CA ASP A 104 -8.88 18.12 2.66
C ASP A 104 -10.26 17.44 2.64
N ALA A 105 -10.40 16.38 1.83
CA ALA A 105 -11.61 15.58 1.71
C ALA A 105 -11.73 14.50 2.79
N SER A 106 -10.77 14.37 3.71
CA SER A 106 -10.90 13.58 4.94
C SER A 106 -11.50 14.46 6.04
N PRO A 107 -12.82 14.36 6.31
CA PRO A 107 -13.46 15.25 7.28
C PRO A 107 -13.10 14.89 8.72
N LYS A 108 -12.66 13.65 8.99
CA LYS A 108 -12.43 13.15 10.35
C LYS A 108 -10.97 13.26 10.80
N PHE A 109 -10.03 13.29 9.85
CA PHE A 109 -8.61 13.25 10.16
C PHE A 109 -7.79 14.28 9.42
N GLU A 110 -6.76 14.79 10.10
CA GLU A 110 -5.70 15.60 9.51
C GLU A 110 -4.47 14.73 9.29
N ILE A 111 -3.95 14.66 8.07
CA ILE A 111 -2.75 13.88 7.75
C ILE A 111 -1.55 14.81 7.88
N LEU A 112 -0.59 14.51 8.76
CA LEU A 112 0.56 15.37 9.01
C LEU A 112 1.79 15.03 8.17
N ALA A 113 1.96 13.78 7.72
CA ALA A 113 3.03 13.37 6.81
C ALA A 113 2.72 12.02 6.14
N THR A 114 3.48 11.66 5.09
CA THR A 114 3.29 10.38 4.36
C THR A 114 4.62 9.75 3.93
N ALA A 115 4.73 8.43 3.99
CA ALA A 115 5.88 7.68 3.50
C ALA A 115 5.40 6.66 2.44
N LEU A 116 5.96 6.77 1.24
CA LEU A 116 5.61 5.94 0.08
C LEU A 116 6.78 5.01 -0.24
N LEU A 117 6.56 3.71 -0.05
CA LEU A 117 7.60 2.69 -0.13
C LEU A 117 7.43 1.85 -1.40
N ASP A 118 8.44 1.90 -2.25
CA ASP A 118 8.63 1.16 -3.50
C ASP A 118 7.53 1.30 -4.56
N ILE A 119 7.04 2.52 -4.75
CA ILE A 119 6.09 2.82 -5.81
C ILE A 119 6.49 4.03 -6.64
N VAL A 120 5.96 4.07 -7.85
CA VAL A 120 5.73 5.28 -8.63
C VAL A 120 4.23 5.57 -8.70
N PRO A 121 3.81 6.82 -8.98
CA PRO A 121 2.41 7.14 -9.24
C PRO A 121 1.77 6.19 -10.25
N THR A 122 0.48 5.88 -10.06
CA THR A 122 -0.20 4.83 -10.83
C THR A 122 -0.18 5.14 -12.32
N ILE A 123 -0.41 6.40 -12.69
CA ILE A 123 -0.32 6.83 -14.09
C ILE A 123 1.09 6.66 -14.68
N VAL A 124 2.14 6.96 -13.92
CA VAL A 124 3.53 6.82 -14.37
C VAL A 124 3.84 5.35 -14.66
N GLN A 125 3.31 4.43 -13.85
CA GLN A 125 3.45 3.00 -14.09
C GLN A 125 2.74 2.57 -15.38
N TYR A 126 1.47 2.96 -15.59
CA TYR A 126 0.74 2.58 -16.80
C TYR A 126 1.35 3.17 -18.08
N GLN A 127 1.81 4.42 -18.04
CA GLN A 127 2.52 5.04 -19.16
C GLN A 127 3.84 4.31 -19.49
N SER A 128 4.48 3.68 -18.50
CA SER A 128 5.72 2.93 -18.71
C SER A 128 5.57 1.72 -19.63
N PHE A 129 4.35 1.20 -19.82
CA PHE A 129 4.05 0.03 -20.67
C PHE A 129 4.08 0.33 -22.18
N ALA A 130 4.31 1.58 -22.57
CA ALA A 130 4.77 1.89 -23.93
C ALA A 130 6.13 1.26 -24.24
N ASN A 131 6.92 0.91 -23.21
CA ASN A 131 8.17 0.17 -23.35
C ASN A 131 7.93 -1.34 -23.19
N PRO A 132 8.26 -2.18 -24.21
CA PRO A 132 8.06 -3.63 -24.13
C PRO A 132 8.76 -4.32 -22.96
N LYS A 133 9.95 -3.84 -22.55
CA LYS A 133 10.69 -4.39 -21.40
C LYS A 133 9.90 -4.22 -20.11
N ASN A 134 9.28 -3.06 -19.92
CA ASN A 134 8.45 -2.79 -18.73
C ASN A 134 7.15 -3.59 -18.78
N SER A 135 6.52 -3.72 -19.95
CA SER A 135 5.31 -4.53 -20.10
C SER A 135 5.52 -6.00 -19.77
N VAL A 136 6.67 -6.56 -20.15
CA VAL A 136 7.05 -7.94 -19.77
C VAL A 136 7.39 -8.03 -18.29
N GLY A 137 8.21 -7.10 -17.78
CA GLY A 137 8.65 -7.11 -16.38
C GLY A 137 7.52 -6.89 -15.36
N PHE A 138 6.46 -6.19 -15.76
CA PHE A 138 5.31 -5.86 -14.92
C PHE A 138 4.00 -6.38 -15.54
N PHE A 139 4.04 -7.52 -16.23
CA PHE A 139 2.90 -8.07 -16.98
C PHE A 139 1.63 -8.25 -16.13
N HIS A 140 1.79 -8.47 -14.82
CA HIS A 140 0.69 -8.63 -13.88
C HIS A 140 -0.21 -7.38 -13.87
N TRP A 141 0.34 -6.18 -14.07
CA TRP A 141 -0.43 -4.94 -14.09
C TRP A 141 -1.58 -4.93 -15.11
N PRO A 142 -1.32 -5.10 -16.42
CA PRO A 142 -2.38 -5.22 -17.41
C PRO A 142 -3.12 -6.54 -17.34
N PHE A 143 -2.44 -7.65 -16.96
CA PHE A 143 -3.08 -8.95 -16.85
C PHE A 143 -4.21 -8.92 -15.82
N LEU A 144 -3.95 -8.45 -14.61
CA LEU A 144 -4.92 -8.45 -13.50
C LEU A 144 -6.01 -7.38 -13.65
N ALA A 145 -5.76 -6.37 -14.46
CA ALA A 145 -6.76 -5.36 -14.83
C ALA A 145 -7.73 -5.84 -15.93
N ALA A 146 -7.47 -7.00 -16.57
CA ALA A 146 -8.31 -7.57 -17.60
C ALA A 146 -9.70 -8.00 -17.05
N PRO A 147 -10.66 -8.39 -17.92
CA PRO A 147 -12.01 -8.75 -17.49
C PRO A 147 -12.02 -9.83 -16.39
N TYR A 148 -12.66 -9.48 -15.27
CA TYR A 148 -12.66 -10.24 -14.02
C TYR A 148 -12.93 -11.74 -14.19
N LEU A 149 -14.01 -12.11 -14.90
CA LEU A 149 -14.41 -13.51 -15.08
C LEU A 149 -13.38 -14.36 -15.82
N VAL A 150 -12.63 -13.76 -16.76
CA VAL A 150 -11.60 -14.48 -17.52
C VAL A 150 -10.41 -14.77 -16.60
N LEU A 151 -10.00 -13.80 -15.79
CA LEU A 151 -8.86 -13.92 -14.91
C LEU A 151 -9.10 -14.85 -13.73
N GLU A 152 -10.27 -14.75 -13.10
CA GLU A 152 -10.62 -15.63 -11.98
C GLU A 152 -10.59 -17.09 -12.42
N ASN A 153 -11.11 -17.39 -13.62
CA ASN A 153 -11.05 -18.73 -14.20
C ASN A 153 -9.61 -19.16 -14.51
N MET A 154 -8.77 -18.27 -15.05
CA MET A 154 -7.37 -18.58 -15.36
C MET A 154 -6.55 -18.86 -14.09
N ILE A 155 -6.68 -18.02 -13.07
CA ILE A 155 -5.98 -18.19 -11.78
C ILE A 155 -6.48 -19.44 -11.08
N SER A 156 -7.79 -19.67 -11.06
CA SER A 156 -8.37 -20.88 -10.47
C SER A 156 -7.91 -22.15 -11.18
N ALA A 157 -7.80 -22.14 -12.51
CA ALA A 157 -7.33 -23.29 -13.28
C ALA A 157 -5.84 -23.58 -13.07
N LEU A 158 -5.00 -22.55 -12.94
CA LEU A 158 -3.57 -22.71 -12.63
C LEU A 158 -3.36 -23.19 -11.19
N GLY A 159 -4.26 -22.83 -10.28
CA GLY A 159 -4.07 -22.93 -8.84
C GLY A 159 -3.57 -21.59 -8.32
N GLY A 160 -4.33 -20.99 -7.41
CA GLY A 160 -4.01 -19.70 -6.82
C GLY A 160 -2.60 -19.70 -6.25
N ASP A 161 -2.29 -20.68 -5.40
CA ASP A 161 -0.98 -20.97 -4.79
C ASP A 161 0.18 -21.01 -5.81
N LYS A 162 0.00 -21.67 -6.96
CA LYS A 162 1.03 -21.74 -8.00
C LYS A 162 1.20 -20.43 -8.75
N PHE A 163 0.10 -19.72 -8.97
CA PHE A 163 0.12 -18.38 -9.52
C PHE A 163 0.84 -17.42 -8.56
N ILE A 164 0.54 -17.52 -7.25
CA ILE A 164 1.23 -16.81 -6.18
C ILE A 164 2.72 -17.13 -6.21
N GLU A 165 3.10 -18.40 -6.19
CA GLU A 165 4.51 -18.82 -6.12
C GLU A 165 5.29 -18.31 -7.33
N SER A 166 4.68 -18.42 -8.52
CA SER A 166 5.24 -17.88 -9.76
C SER A 166 5.40 -16.36 -9.67
N LEU A 167 4.38 -15.68 -9.13
CA LEU A 167 4.44 -14.25 -8.88
C LEU A 167 5.41 -13.91 -7.77
N ILE A 168 5.56 -14.60 -6.65
CA ILE A 168 6.54 -14.24 -5.59
C ILE A 168 7.96 -14.47 -6.10
N THR A 169 8.19 -15.59 -6.80
CA THR A 169 9.45 -15.88 -7.50
C THR A 169 9.74 -14.83 -8.58
N ALA A 170 8.70 -14.22 -9.17
CA ALA A 170 8.77 -13.18 -10.19
C ALA A 170 8.21 -11.79 -9.78
N TRP A 171 8.07 -11.49 -8.47
CA TRP A 171 7.66 -10.21 -7.84
C TRP A 171 6.17 -9.89 -7.41
N SER A 172 5.45 -10.72 -6.64
CA SER A 172 4.21 -10.49 -5.80
C SER A 172 2.76 -10.55 -6.35
N LEU A 173 1.83 -10.86 -5.43
CA LEU A 173 0.36 -11.09 -5.51
C LEU A 173 -0.56 -9.88 -5.49
N THR A 174 -1.84 -10.08 -5.86
CA THR A 174 -2.71 -8.99 -6.29
C THR A 174 -4.19 -9.39 -6.29
N SER A 175 -5.11 -8.51 -5.88
CA SER A 175 -6.53 -8.70 -6.23
C SER A 175 -6.81 -8.14 -7.62
N CYS A 176 -7.50 -8.89 -8.49
CA CYS A 176 -7.85 -8.43 -9.84
C CYS A 176 -8.67 -7.13 -9.80
N ALA A 177 -9.56 -7.01 -8.82
CA ALA A 177 -10.39 -5.83 -8.61
C ALA A 177 -9.55 -4.57 -8.35
N ASP A 178 -8.52 -4.66 -7.52
CA ASP A 178 -7.60 -3.56 -7.19
C ASP A 178 -6.82 -3.09 -8.43
N TYR A 179 -6.29 -4.03 -9.23
CA TYR A 179 -5.56 -3.72 -10.46
C TYR A 179 -6.47 -3.10 -11.52
N ARG A 180 -7.69 -3.62 -11.64
CA ARG A 180 -8.70 -3.06 -12.54
C ARG A 180 -9.10 -1.66 -12.11
N ALA A 181 -9.32 -1.42 -10.82
CA ALA A 181 -9.56 -0.08 -10.29
C ALA A 181 -8.35 0.84 -10.49
N GLY A 182 -7.13 0.34 -10.32
CA GLY A 182 -5.89 1.08 -10.60
C GLY A 182 -5.80 1.55 -12.06
N ALA A 183 -6.12 0.66 -13.01
CA ALA A 183 -6.13 0.98 -14.43
C ALA A 183 -7.25 1.95 -14.82
N LEU A 184 -8.48 1.66 -14.39
CA LEU A 184 -9.68 2.30 -14.92
C LEU A 184 -10.11 3.54 -14.14
N ILE A 185 -9.79 3.61 -12.85
CA ILE A 185 -10.16 4.71 -11.95
C ILE A 185 -8.91 5.48 -11.51
N GLY A 186 -7.90 4.77 -11.01
CA GLY A 186 -6.69 5.36 -10.42
C GLY A 186 -5.87 6.18 -11.41
N ALA A 187 -5.53 5.62 -12.57
CA ALA A 187 -4.71 6.32 -13.56
C ALA A 187 -5.39 7.60 -14.11
N PRO A 188 -6.68 7.58 -14.52
CA PRO A 188 -7.38 8.82 -14.90
C PRO A 188 -7.46 9.87 -13.80
N GLN A 189 -7.65 9.45 -12.53
CA GLN A 189 -7.66 10.37 -11.39
C GLN A 189 -6.28 10.99 -11.13
N ASP A 190 -5.21 10.19 -11.23
CA ASP A 190 -3.84 10.71 -11.12
C ASP A 190 -3.55 11.77 -12.21
N GLU A 191 -4.00 11.54 -13.45
CA GLU A 191 -3.87 12.54 -14.52
C GLU A 191 -4.68 13.80 -14.24
N GLU A 192 -5.89 13.67 -13.69
CA GLU A 192 -6.73 14.82 -13.34
C GLU A 192 -6.12 15.65 -12.22
N ASP A 193 -5.54 15.00 -11.21
CA ASP A 193 -4.80 15.69 -10.16
C ASP A 193 -3.57 16.43 -10.71
N GLN A 194 -2.85 15.80 -11.65
CA GLN A 194 -1.73 16.45 -12.34
C GLN A 194 -2.17 17.65 -13.18
N ARG A 195 -3.28 17.55 -13.94
CA ARG A 195 -3.85 18.66 -14.72
C ARG A 195 -4.26 19.83 -13.84
N ASN A 196 -4.83 19.53 -12.67
CA ASN A 196 -5.25 20.55 -11.70
C ASN A 196 -4.09 21.05 -10.80
N GLY A 197 -2.88 20.53 -10.98
CA GLY A 197 -1.72 20.92 -10.19
C GLY A 197 -1.79 20.52 -8.72
N ARG A 198 -2.64 19.55 -8.35
CA ARG A 198 -2.72 19.05 -6.97
C ARG A 198 -1.41 18.35 -6.59
N LYS A 199 -0.93 18.58 -5.38
CA LYS A 199 0.31 18.02 -4.84
C LYS A 199 0.10 17.47 -3.43
N ILE A 200 1.04 16.65 -2.99
CA ILE A 200 1.17 16.30 -1.58
C ILE A 200 1.80 17.52 -0.88
N GLU A 201 1.03 18.19 -0.02
CA GLU A 201 1.45 19.41 0.66
C GLU A 201 2.13 19.14 2.02
N VAL A 202 2.10 17.89 2.48
CA VAL A 202 2.70 17.46 3.74
C VAL A 202 4.12 16.90 3.53
N PRO A 203 4.97 16.84 4.57
CA PRO A 203 6.25 16.14 4.50
C PRO A 203 6.09 14.73 3.92
N VAL A 204 6.96 14.37 2.97
CA VAL A 204 6.93 13.06 2.29
C VAL A 204 8.29 12.38 2.28
N LEU A 205 8.31 11.10 2.67
CA LEU A 205 9.43 10.19 2.47
C LEU A 205 9.14 9.28 1.28
N VAL A 206 10.10 9.14 0.37
CA VAL A 206 10.05 8.14 -0.70
C VAL A 206 11.25 7.22 -0.58
N LEU A 207 10.99 5.93 -0.39
CA LEU A 207 12.02 4.89 -0.46
C LEU A 207 11.74 3.97 -1.63
N TYR A 208 12.79 3.54 -2.34
CA TYR A 208 12.67 2.60 -3.45
C TYR A 208 13.87 1.67 -3.54
N SER A 209 13.68 0.48 -4.10
CA SER A 209 14.78 -0.41 -4.49
C SER A 209 15.43 0.11 -5.77
N GLU A 210 16.73 0.42 -5.74
CA GLU A 210 17.44 0.86 -6.95
C GLU A 210 17.55 -0.26 -7.97
N LYS A 211 17.64 -1.51 -7.49
CA LYS A 211 17.62 -2.73 -8.31
C LYS A 211 16.31 -2.87 -9.10
N TYR A 212 15.17 -2.53 -8.49
CA TYR A 212 13.85 -2.73 -9.08
C TYR A 212 13.33 -1.52 -9.85
N LEU A 213 13.30 -0.34 -9.22
CA LEU A 213 12.75 0.88 -9.80
C LEU A 213 13.78 1.79 -10.48
N GLY A 214 15.08 1.42 -10.39
CA GLY A 214 16.20 2.20 -10.90
C GLY A 214 16.52 3.44 -10.06
N CYS A 215 17.50 4.24 -10.48
CA CYS A 215 17.76 5.55 -9.87
C CYS A 215 16.71 6.57 -10.35
N ARG A 216 15.99 7.18 -9.40
CA ARG A 216 15.02 8.25 -9.69
C ARG A 216 15.41 9.54 -8.96
N LYS A 217 15.48 10.64 -9.70
CA LYS A 217 15.78 12.00 -9.18
C LYS A 217 14.49 12.77 -8.93
N GLY A 218 14.37 13.40 -7.77
CA GLY A 218 13.28 14.30 -7.38
C GLY A 218 13.70 15.20 -6.22
N SER A 219 12.95 16.27 -5.97
CA SER A 219 13.21 17.25 -4.89
C SER A 219 12.73 16.81 -3.50
N LEU A 220 12.20 15.60 -3.37
CA LEU A 220 11.71 15.01 -2.13
C LEU A 220 12.84 14.30 -1.38
N MET A 221 12.68 14.01 -0.09
CA MET A 221 13.62 13.13 0.62
C MET A 221 13.51 11.72 0.03
N VAL A 222 14.49 11.38 -0.80
CA VAL A 222 14.56 10.14 -1.56
C VAL A 222 15.71 9.29 -1.02
N GLY A 223 15.39 8.10 -0.53
CA GLY A 223 16.39 7.09 -0.13
C GLY A 223 16.30 5.87 -1.05
N GLY A 224 17.35 5.61 -1.83
CA GLY A 224 17.50 4.35 -2.55
C GLY A 224 17.97 3.25 -1.60
N ILE A 225 17.26 2.12 -1.54
CA ILE A 225 17.64 0.95 -0.76
C ILE A 225 18.54 0.06 -1.63
N GLY A 226 19.79 0.50 -1.82
CA GLY A 226 20.90 -0.24 -2.41
C GLY A 226 20.63 -0.99 -3.73
N ASN A 227 21.60 -1.81 -4.15
CA ASN A 227 21.46 -2.70 -5.31
C ASN A 227 21.20 -4.17 -4.92
N ASP A 228 21.26 -4.49 -3.64
CA ASP A 228 21.15 -5.87 -3.16
C ASP A 228 19.68 -6.24 -2.88
N ALA A 229 18.86 -5.28 -2.42
CA ALA A 229 17.45 -5.47 -2.10
C ALA A 229 16.52 -5.30 -3.31
N GLY A 230 15.55 -6.21 -3.46
CA GLY A 230 14.45 -6.16 -4.41
C GLY A 230 13.23 -5.39 -3.90
N HIS A 231 12.05 -5.72 -4.45
CA HIS A 231 10.79 -5.03 -4.17
C HIS A 231 10.34 -5.14 -2.70
N PHE A 232 10.74 -6.22 -2.03
CA PHE A 232 10.40 -6.51 -0.64
C PHE A 232 11.51 -6.04 0.29
N PHE A 233 12.13 -4.89 0.00
CA PHE A 233 13.25 -4.38 0.79
C PHE A 233 12.90 -4.14 2.28
N LEU A 234 11.62 -4.07 2.62
CA LEU A 234 11.16 -4.04 4.02
C LEU A 234 11.44 -5.35 4.78
N GLU A 235 11.60 -6.45 4.06
CA GLU A 235 12.04 -7.77 4.56
C GLU A 235 13.51 -8.02 4.30
N GLU A 236 14.00 -7.61 3.13
CA GLU A 236 15.36 -7.90 2.71
C GLU A 236 16.39 -7.05 3.47
N GLU A 237 16.04 -5.80 3.78
CA GLU A 237 16.92 -4.83 4.46
C GLU A 237 16.18 -3.99 5.55
N PRO A 238 15.50 -4.64 6.51
CA PRO A 238 14.60 -3.98 7.47
C PRO A 238 15.32 -2.94 8.34
N GLU A 239 16.58 -3.15 8.70
CA GLU A 239 17.38 -2.21 9.49
C GLU A 239 17.70 -0.93 8.72
N ILE A 240 17.99 -1.04 7.43
CA ILE A 240 18.25 0.12 6.56
C ILE A 240 16.97 0.94 6.42
N VAL A 241 15.84 0.27 6.16
CA VAL A 241 14.53 0.90 6.04
C VAL A 241 14.14 1.59 7.35
N ALA A 242 14.27 0.90 8.49
CA ALA A 242 13.99 1.47 9.80
C ALA A 242 14.86 2.69 10.07
N GLY A 243 16.15 2.66 9.70
CA GLY A 243 17.04 3.81 9.81
C GLY A 243 16.53 5.04 9.06
N HIS A 244 16.10 4.87 7.81
CA HIS A 244 15.51 5.95 7.01
C HIS A 244 14.19 6.45 7.59
N VAL A 245 13.26 5.55 7.91
CA VAL A 245 11.95 5.89 8.49
C VAL A 245 12.15 6.62 9.81
N ASN A 246 12.92 6.06 10.75
CA ASN A 246 13.14 6.66 12.07
C ASN A 246 13.81 8.02 12.01
N LYS A 247 14.77 8.20 11.09
CA LYS A 247 15.38 9.51 10.85
C LYS A 247 14.34 10.51 10.38
N TRP A 248 13.56 10.15 9.37
CA TRP A 248 12.52 11.02 8.81
C TRP A 248 11.42 11.36 9.83
N LEU A 249 10.97 10.38 10.63
CA LEU A 249 9.99 10.60 11.70
C LEU A 249 10.49 11.62 12.73
N LYS A 250 11.76 11.53 13.14
CA LYS A 250 12.40 12.48 14.07
C LYS A 250 12.50 13.89 13.49
N GLU A 251 12.82 14.00 12.20
CA GLU A 251 13.03 15.28 11.52
C GLU A 251 11.71 15.98 11.16
N SER A 252 10.65 15.21 10.88
CA SER A 252 9.46 15.75 10.20
C SER A 252 8.21 15.88 11.06
N VAL A 253 8.08 15.15 12.20
CA VAL A 253 6.73 14.96 12.78
C VAL A 253 6.58 15.01 14.31
N GLY A 254 7.66 14.93 15.10
CA GLY A 254 7.51 14.86 16.58
C GLY A 254 6.75 13.62 17.06
N LEU A 255 6.56 13.41 18.37
CA LEU A 255 5.97 12.18 18.95
C LEU A 255 4.43 12.23 19.01
N SER A 256 3.71 11.73 18.00
CA SER A 256 2.25 11.50 18.04
C SER A 256 1.79 10.35 17.12
N LEU A 257 0.58 9.79 17.29
CA LEU A 257 0.05 8.56 16.64
C LEU A 257 0.34 8.37 15.14
N TYR A 258 0.91 7.23 14.74
CA TYR A 258 1.28 6.89 13.36
C TYR A 258 0.40 5.75 12.80
N LEU A 259 -0.03 5.88 11.55
CA LEU A 259 -0.85 4.91 10.83
C LEU A 259 0.01 4.21 9.76
N VAL A 260 0.15 2.90 9.87
CA VAL A 260 0.90 2.08 8.91
C VAL A 260 -0.09 1.29 8.05
N LEU A 261 -0.06 1.54 6.76
CA LEU A 261 -0.91 0.95 5.73
C LEU A 261 -0.11 -0.12 4.97
N HIS A 262 -0.35 -1.38 5.28
CA HIS A 262 0.41 -2.48 4.69
C HIS A 262 -0.41 -3.36 3.73
N TRP A 263 0.27 -3.97 2.77
CA TRP A 263 -0.23 -5.03 1.90
C TRP A 263 0.50 -6.36 2.18
N ARG A 264 -0.22 -7.42 2.58
CA ARG A 264 0.32 -8.78 2.78
C ARG A 264 0.27 -9.61 1.48
N ALA A 265 1.34 -10.33 1.20
CA ALA A 265 1.47 -11.28 0.08
C ALA A 265 1.00 -12.72 0.37
N MET A 266 0.23 -13.01 1.43
CA MET A 266 -0.25 -14.39 1.66
C MET A 266 -1.61 -14.36 2.37
N GLY A 267 -2.64 -14.89 1.71
CA GLY A 267 -4.00 -15.01 2.23
C GLY A 267 -5.02 -14.98 1.10
N ILE A 268 -5.05 -16.01 0.24
CA ILE A 268 -6.24 -16.27 -0.57
C ILE A 268 -7.13 -17.19 0.26
N ARG A 269 -8.36 -16.75 0.54
CA ARG A 269 -9.42 -17.64 0.99
C ARG A 269 -9.76 -18.57 -0.18
N LEU A 270 -9.25 -19.79 -0.15
CA LEU A 270 -9.84 -20.86 -0.94
C LEU A 270 -11.25 -21.03 -0.40
N SER A 271 -12.26 -20.65 -1.18
CA SER A 271 -13.61 -21.16 -0.93
C SER A 271 -13.50 -22.68 -1.07
N SER A 272 -13.51 -23.38 0.07
CA SER A 272 -13.69 -24.82 0.08
C SER A 272 -15.14 -25.10 -0.32
N GLY A 273 -15.39 -25.05 -1.63
CA GLY A 273 -16.61 -25.51 -2.28
C GLY A 273 -16.30 -26.80 -3.02
N VAL A 274 -16.45 -27.92 -2.32
CA VAL A 274 -17.08 -29.11 -2.90
C VAL A 274 -18.54 -29.04 -2.50
#